data_AF-A0A2C6LIZ0-F1
#
_entry.id   AF-A0A2C6LIZ0-F1
#
_cell.length_a   1.000
_cell.length_b   1.000
_cell.length_c   1.000
_cell.angle_alpha   90.00
_cell.angle_beta   90.00
_cell.angle_gamma   90.00
#
_symmetry.space_group_name_H-M   'P 1'
#
loop_
_entity.id
_entity.type
_entity.pdbx_description
1 polymer ?
#
loop_
_entity_poly.entity_id
_entity_poly.type
_entity_poly.pdbx_seq_one_letter_code
_entity_poly.pdbx_strand_id
1 'polypeptide(L)' 'MIDRGYTSFKMFTTYETLRVTDDVLLKALVQARTHGGLVCVHAENHHMIDYLVKEFQAAGKSNPNIML' A
#
# COMPACT_ATOMS: atom_id res chain seq x y z
N MET A 1 8.83 16.58 -10.96
CA MET A 1 7.40 16.56 -10.58
C MET A 1 7.11 17.64 -9.56
N ILE A 2 7.92 17.73 -8.51
CA ILE A 2 7.80 18.74 -7.44
C ILE A 2 7.93 20.16 -7.98
N ASP A 3 8.95 20.47 -8.78
CA ASP A 3 9.12 21.81 -9.41
C ASP A 3 7.98 22.18 -10.38
N ARG A 4 7.17 21.19 -10.79
CA ARG A 4 5.98 21.37 -11.62
C ARG A 4 4.69 21.50 -10.79
N GLY A 5 4.78 21.59 -9.47
CA GLY A 5 3.65 21.74 -8.55
C GLY A 5 3.06 20.43 -8.01
N TYR A 6 3.57 19.26 -8.41
CA TYR A 6 3.12 17.96 -7.88
C TYR A 6 3.99 17.54 -6.69
N THR A 7 3.55 17.90 -5.49
CA THR A 7 4.36 17.81 -4.26
C THR A 7 4.08 16.59 -3.39
N SER A 8 3.04 15.81 -3.69
CA SER A 8 2.68 14.61 -2.94
C SER A 8 2.52 13.37 -3.83
N PHE A 9 2.82 12.21 -3.26
CA PHE A 9 2.82 10.92 -3.95
C PHE A 9 2.10 9.89 -3.09
N LYS A 10 1.06 9.25 -3.64
CA LYS A 10 0.33 8.16 -2.97
C LYS A 10 0.97 6.82 -3.32
N MET A 11 1.26 6.01 -2.32
CA MET A 11 1.81 4.66 -2.46
C MET A 11 0.95 3.65 -1.69
N PHE A 12 0.94 2.40 -2.16
CA PHE A 12 0.18 1.31 -1.56
C PHE A 12 1.12 0.17 -1.17
N THR A 13 0.97 -0.35 0.04
CA THR A 13 1.65 -1.59 0.49
C THR A 13 0.73 -2.82 0.35
N THR A 14 -0.43 -2.63 -0.27
CA THR A 14 -1.47 -3.62 -0.54
C THR A 14 -2.03 -3.42 -1.95
N TYR A 15 -2.99 -4.27 -2.34
CA TYR A 15 -3.55 -4.44 -3.69
C TYR A 15 -2.52 -4.91 -4.72
N GLU A 16 -2.70 -6.11 -5.27
CA GLU A 16 -1.68 -6.79 -6.11
C GLU A 16 -1.09 -5.90 -7.22
N THR A 17 -1.94 -5.11 -7.90
CA THR A 17 -1.52 -4.27 -9.02
C THR A 17 -0.93 -2.92 -8.63
N LEU A 18 -1.14 -2.46 -7.40
CA LEU A 18 -0.69 -1.15 -6.90
C LEU A 18 0.42 -1.25 -5.85
N ARG A 19 0.63 -2.45 -5.30
CA ARG A 19 1.57 -2.72 -4.22
C ARG A 19 3.00 -2.46 -4.69
N VAL A 20 3.69 -1.60 -3.94
CA VAL A 20 5.14 -1.43 -4.08
C VAL A 20 5.89 -2.38 -3.16
N THR A 21 7.11 -2.70 -3.54
CA THR A 21 8.06 -3.40 -2.67
C THR A 21 8.68 -2.44 -1.66
N ASP A 22 9.24 -2.98 -0.57
CA ASP A 22 9.89 -2.18 0.47
C ASP A 22 11.08 -1.37 -0.05
N ASP A 23 11.84 -1.90 -1.01
CA ASP A 23 12.96 -1.17 -1.61
C ASP A 23 12.48 0.03 -2.44
N VAL A 24 11.35 -0.09 -3.13
CA VAL A 24 10.72 1.00 -3.88
C VAL A 24 10.17 2.05 -2.93
N LEU A 25 9.48 1.63 -1.86
CA LEU A 25 8.98 2.55 -0.83
C LEU A 25 10.13 3.32 -0.17
N LEU A 26 11.21 2.64 0.20
CA LEU A 26 12.38 3.27 0.80
C LEU A 26 13.01 4.30 -0.14
N LYS A 27 13.20 3.95 -1.42
CA LYS A 27 13.71 4.88 -2.44
C LYS A 27 12.81 6.10 -2.57
N ALA A 28 11.50 5.92 -2.63
CA ALA A 28 10.54 7.02 -2.72
C ALA A 28 10.60 7.95 -1.49
N LEU A 29 10.68 7.39 -0.29
CA LEU A 29 10.83 8.17 0.96
C LEU A 29 12.13 8.99 0.97
N VAL A 30 13.25 8.39 0.55
CA VAL A 30 14.55 9.10 0.45
C VAL A 30 14.49 10.23 -0.58
N GLN A 31 13.91 9.98 -1.75
CA GLN A 31 13.78 11.00 -2.81
C GLN A 31 12.83 12.12 -2.38
N ALA A 32 11.70 11.80 -1.77
CA ALA A 32 10.76 12.78 -1.25
C ALA A 32 11.40 13.68 -0.19
N ARG A 33 12.12 13.10 0.79
CA ARG A 33 12.90 13.86 1.77
C ARG A 33 13.88 14.83 1.11
N THR A 34 14.62 14.35 0.11
CA THR A 34 15.67 15.13 -0.56
C THR A 34 15.11 16.34 -1.31
N HIS A 35 13.91 16.23 -1.86
CA HIS A 35 13.31 17.25 -2.71
C HIS A 35 12.15 18.02 -2.04
N GLY A 36 11.89 17.79 -0.75
CA GLY A 36 10.77 18.42 -0.03
C GLY A 36 9.38 17.93 -0.44
N GLY A 37 9.27 16.70 -0.95
CA GLY A 37 8.01 16.06 -1.29
C GLY A 37 7.39 15.28 -0.12
N LEU A 38 6.09 15.00 -0.22
CA LEU A 38 5.32 14.21 0.76
C LEU A 38 4.95 12.84 0.19
N VAL A 39 5.25 11.77 0.92
CA VAL A 39 4.76 10.42 0.59
C VAL A 39 3.58 10.08 1.49
N CYS A 40 2.44 9.76 0.88
CA CYS A 40 1.25 9.27 1.55
C CYS A 40 1.17 7.75 1.35
N VAL A 41 1.06 6.98 2.43
CA VAL A 41 1.03 5.52 2.37
C VAL A 41 -0.36 5.00 2.72
N HIS A 42 -0.90 4.07 1.92
CA HIS A 42 -1.97 3.18 2.35
C HIS A 42 -1.32 1.97 3.04
N ALA A 43 -1.22 2.04 4.35
CA ALA A 43 -0.37 1.16 5.16
C ALA A 43 -1.13 -0.08 5.65
N GLU A 44 -1.37 -1.01 4.73
CA GLU A 44 -1.91 -2.33 5.05
C GLU A 44 -0.91 -3.41 4.64
N ASN A 45 -0.84 -4.52 5.38
CA ASN A 45 0.03 -5.64 5.03
C ASN A 45 -0.68 -6.59 4.07
N HIS A 46 -0.26 -6.57 2.81
CA HIS A 46 -0.84 -7.40 1.75
C HIS A 46 -0.87 -8.90 2.10
N HIS A 47 0.23 -9.43 2.65
CA HIS A 47 0.34 -10.86 2.93
C HIS A 47 -0.60 -11.31 4.06
N MET A 48 -0.80 -10.46 5.07
CA MET A 48 -1.77 -10.75 6.13
C MET A 48 -3.20 -10.74 5.59
N ILE A 49 -3.53 -9.77 4.73
CA ILE A 49 -4.85 -9.70 4.08
C ILE A 49 -5.10 -10.94 3.24
N ASP A 50 -4.16 -11.30 2.35
CA ASP A 50 -4.27 -12.46 1.47
C ASP A 50 -4.39 -13.77 2.27
N TYR A 51 -3.62 -13.92 3.35
CA TYR A 51 -3.75 -15.05 4.27
C TYR A 51 -5.17 -15.17 4.83
N LEU A 52 -5.72 -14.08 5.40
CA LEU A 52 -7.05 -14.09 6.00
C LEU A 52 -8.15 -14.32 4.95
N VAL A 53 -8.01 -13.74 3.76
CA VAL A 53 -8.94 -13.98 2.64
C VAL A 53 -8.99 -15.46 2.29
N LYS A 54 -7.84 -16.12 2.17
CA LYS A 54 -7.77 -17.56 1.88
C LYS A 54 -8.39 -18.41 2.98
N GLU A 55 -8.12 -18.10 4.23
CA GLU A 55 -8.72 -18.79 5.39
C GLU A 55 -10.25 -18.67 5.40
N PHE A 56 -10.81 -17.48 5.16
CA PHE A 56 -12.26 -17.30 5.12
C PHE A 56 -12.91 -17.97 3.91
N GLN A 57 -12.27 -17.93 2.74
CA GLN A 57 -12.76 -18.66 1.57
C GLN A 57 -12.80 -20.17 1.82
N ALA A 58 -11.76 -20.73 2.44
CA ALA A 58 -11.71 -22.14 2.83
C ALA A 58 -12.81 -22.51 3.83
N ALA A 59 -13.18 -21.58 4.71
CA ALA A 59 -14.28 -21.74 5.66
C ALA A 59 -15.69 -21.44 5.09
N GLY A 60 -15.81 -21.19 3.78
CA GLY A 60 -17.10 -20.88 3.13
C GLY A 60 -17.70 -19.52 3.53
N LYS A 61 -16.87 -18.61 4.04
CA LYS A 61 -17.26 -17.31 4.59
C LYS A 61 -17.08 -16.20 3.55
N SER A 62 -18.17 -15.76 2.91
CA SER A 62 -18.13 -14.79 1.78
C SER A 62 -18.93 -13.50 2.00
N ASN A 63 -19.42 -13.23 3.22
CA ASN A 63 -20.15 -12.00 3.52
C ASN A 63 -19.19 -10.79 3.62
N PRO A 64 -19.55 -9.60 3.10
CA PRO A 64 -18.76 -8.37 3.26
C PRO A 64 -18.33 -8.04 4.70
N ASN A 65 -19.13 -8.44 5.70
CA ASN A 65 -18.86 -8.14 7.11
C ASN A 65 -18.04 -9.24 7.81
N ILE A 66 -17.28 -10.07 7.08
CA ILE A 66 -16.57 -11.19 7.68
C ILE A 66 -15.31 -10.79 8.48
N MET A 67 -14.80 -9.58 8.25
CA MET A 67 -13.59 -9.05 8.88
C MET A 67 -13.87 -8.07 10.05
N LEU A 68 -15.13 -7.85 10.41
CA LEU A 68 -15.59 -6.98 11.51
C LEU A 68 -16.44 -7.77 12.50
#